data_AF-A0A382M5M4-F1
#
_entry.id   AF-A0A382M5M4-F1
#
_cell.length_a   1.000
_cell.length_b   1.000
_cell.length_c   1.000
_cell.angle_alpha   90.00
_cell.angle_beta   90.00
_cell.angle_gamma   90.00
#
_symmetry.space_group_name_H-M   'P 1'
#
loop_
_entity.id
_entity.type
_entity.pdbx_description
1 polymer ?
#
loop_
_entity_poly.entity_id
_entity_poly.type
_entity_poly.pdbx_seq_one_letter_code
_entity_poly.pdbx_strand_id
1 'polypeptide(L)'
;LRSADLTGKAFTKSVFGEYGQYIVAFGLLLFAFSTVIAWSYYGDRATAHLFGEGWILYYRIVYVGAFFIAAVVDTKIIWDIATVIGPIATIPNLIALILLRKEIKQIDEGYKVVKKPEQLS
;
A
#
# COMPACT_ATOMS: atom_id res chain seq x y z
N LEU A 1 16.33 -2.12 9.06
CA LEU A 1 17.56 -1.29 9.06
C LEU A 1 18.70 -1.85 8.20
N ARG A 2 19.03 -3.15 8.26
CA ARG A 2 20.11 -3.76 7.45
C ARG A 2 19.98 -3.53 5.93
N SER A 3 18.77 -3.63 5.37
CA SER A 3 18.57 -3.47 3.91
C SER A 3 18.79 -2.03 3.45
N ALA A 4 18.27 -1.03 4.16
CA ALA A 4 18.46 0.38 3.83
C ALA A 4 19.92 0.83 3.97
N ASP A 5 20.63 0.33 4.98
CA ASP A 5 22.06 0.61 5.19
C ASP A 5 22.94 -0.02 4.08
N LEU A 6 22.63 -1.24 3.65
CA LEU A 6 23.33 -1.92 2.55
C LEU A 6 23.06 -1.23 1.20
N THR A 7 21.83 -0.80 0.94
CA THR A 7 21.50 -0.04 -0.28
C THR A 7 22.19 1.32 -0.26
N GLY A 8 22.20 2.04 0.87
CA GLY A 8 22.93 3.30 1.02
C GLY A 8 24.42 3.14 0.70
N LYS A 9 25.09 2.18 1.34
CA LYS A 9 26.51 1.88 1.11
C LYS A 9 26.82 1.41 -0.31
N ALA A 10 25.94 0.65 -0.93
CA ALA A 10 26.08 0.22 -2.32
C ALA A 10 25.95 1.39 -3.31
N PHE A 11 25.06 2.36 -3.03
CA PHE A 11 24.91 3.56 -3.83
C PHE A 11 26.03 4.57 -3.63
N THR A 12 26.62 4.67 -2.43
CA THR A 12 27.85 5.45 -2.19
C THR A 12 29.04 4.94 -3.00
N LYS A 13 29.08 3.63 -3.27
CA LYS A 13 30.08 2.96 -4.13
C LYS A 13 29.76 3.01 -5.63
N SER A 14 28.58 3.52 -6.00
CA SER A 14 28.08 3.62 -7.38
C SER A 14 28.30 5.04 -7.95
N VAL A 15 27.81 5.27 -9.17
CA VAL A 15 28.09 6.43 -10.07
C VAL A 15 27.86 7.83 -9.45
N PHE A 16 27.26 7.92 -8.26
CA PHE A 16 26.86 9.17 -7.60
C PHE A 16 27.70 9.59 -6.38
N GLY A 17 28.71 8.82 -5.96
CA GLY A 17 29.58 9.16 -4.83
C GLY A 17 28.82 9.39 -3.51
N GLU A 18 29.33 10.27 -2.62
CA GLU A 18 28.69 10.57 -1.31
C GLU A 18 27.28 11.18 -1.43
N TYR A 19 26.93 11.80 -2.55
CA TYR A 19 25.61 12.37 -2.79
C TYR A 19 24.52 11.32 -3.05
N GLY A 20 24.91 10.11 -3.48
CA GLY A 20 23.97 9.01 -3.74
C GLY A 20 23.20 8.57 -2.49
N GLN A 21 23.83 8.63 -1.32
CA GLN A 21 23.17 8.28 -0.05
C GLN A 21 22.05 9.25 0.32
N TYR A 22 22.22 10.55 0.07
CA TYR A 22 21.21 11.57 0.36
C TYR A 22 20.00 11.48 -0.57
N ILE A 23 20.23 11.22 -1.86
CA ILE A 23 19.14 11.02 -2.84
C ILE A 23 18.29 9.81 -2.46
N VAL A 24 18.93 8.69 -2.09
CA VAL A 24 18.21 7.48 -1.66
C VAL A 24 17.47 7.73 -0.34
N ALA A 25 18.07 8.43 0.62
CA ALA A 25 17.39 8.76 1.87
C ALA A 25 16.15 9.64 1.65
N PHE A 26 16.25 10.68 0.80
CA PHE A 26 15.12 11.56 0.49
C PHE A 26 14.04 10.85 -0.33
N GLY A 27 14.43 10.01 -1.30
CA GLY A 27 13.50 9.18 -2.06
C GLY A 27 12.76 8.17 -1.17
N LEU A 28 13.47 7.52 -0.25
CA LEU A 28 12.89 6.58 0.70
C LEU A 28 11.93 7.30 1.67
N LEU A 29 12.27 8.51 2.09
CA LEU A 29 11.41 9.34 2.93
C LEU A 29 10.09 9.68 2.23
N LEU A 30 10.15 10.20 1.00
CA LEU A 30 8.96 10.51 0.21
C LEU A 30 8.11 9.27 -0.09
N PHE A 31 8.76 8.14 -0.38
CA PHE A 31 8.09 6.86 -0.61
C PHE A 31 7.40 6.33 0.65
N ALA A 32 8.04 6.46 1.81
CA ALA A 32 7.43 6.11 3.08
C ALA A 32 6.18 6.95 3.33
N PHE A 33 6.26 8.27 3.16
CA PHE A 33 5.12 9.17 3.33
C PHE A 33 3.94 8.84 2.41
N SER A 34 4.19 8.61 1.12
CA SER A 34 3.12 8.25 0.18
C SER A 34 2.46 6.91 0.56
N THR A 35 3.26 5.96 1.05
CA THR A 35 2.75 4.67 1.55
C THR A 35 1.85 4.88 2.76
N VAL A 36 2.29 5.62 3.78
CA VAL A 36 1.48 5.89 4.99
C VAL A 36 0.13 6.52 4.63
N ILE A 37 0.12 7.50 3.72
CA ILE A 37 -1.11 8.18 3.30
C ILE A 37 -2.05 7.21 2.59
N ALA A 38 -1.53 6.38 1.68
CA ALA A 38 -2.33 5.38 0.98
C ALA A 38 -2.97 4.38 1.96
N TRP A 39 -2.19 3.84 2.90
CA TRP A 39 -2.69 2.89 3.90
C TRP A 39 -3.69 3.53 4.87
N SER A 40 -3.50 4.80 5.24
CA SER A 40 -4.50 5.55 6.02
C SER A 40 -5.81 5.67 5.25
N TYR A 41 -5.78 5.98 3.95
CA TYR A 41 -6.99 6.11 3.13
C TYR A 41 -7.74 4.77 2.97
N TYR A 42 -7.03 3.67 2.72
CA TYR A 42 -7.64 2.34 2.68
C TYR A 42 -8.31 1.98 4.01
N GLY A 43 -7.66 2.31 5.13
CA GLY A 43 -8.20 2.10 6.47
C GLY A 43 -9.42 2.95 6.78
N ASP A 44 -9.43 4.22 6.36
CA ASP A 44 -10.59 5.11 6.49
C ASP A 44 -11.80 4.51 5.75
N ARG A 45 -11.60 4.02 4.52
CA ARG A 45 -12.67 3.40 3.73
C ARG A 45 -13.16 2.07 4.32
N ALA A 46 -12.25 1.24 4.82
CA ALA A 46 -12.62 0.00 5.51
C ALA A 46 -13.40 0.27 6.80
N THR A 47 -12.97 1.26 7.60
CA THR A 47 -13.64 1.64 8.85
C THR A 47 -15.01 2.24 8.57
N ALA A 48 -15.13 3.10 7.56
CA ALA A 48 -16.42 3.65 7.14
C ALA A 48 -17.40 2.55 6.73
N HIS A 49 -16.93 1.49 6.06
CA HIS A 49 -17.77 0.36 5.64
C HIS A 49 -18.17 -0.56 6.81
N LEU A 50 -17.28 -0.77 7.79
CA LEU A 50 -17.52 -1.67 8.92
C LEU A 50 -18.31 -1.03 10.07
N PHE A 51 -18.01 0.24 10.40
CA PHE A 51 -18.50 0.92 11.61
C PHE A 51 -19.23 2.24 11.32
N GLY A 52 -19.22 2.71 10.06
CA GLY A 52 -19.82 3.99 9.66
C GLY A 52 -18.84 5.17 9.69
N GLU A 53 -19.21 6.28 9.06
CA GLU A 53 -18.32 7.45 8.83
C GLU A 53 -17.86 8.14 10.13
N GLY A 54 -18.63 8.03 11.21
CA GLY A 54 -18.28 8.64 12.50
C GLY A 54 -17.03 8.05 13.17
N TRP A 55 -16.62 6.84 12.78
CA TRP A 55 -15.47 6.14 13.39
C TRP A 55 -14.14 6.41 12.71
N ILE A 56 -14.13 7.15 11.59
CA ILE A 56 -12.93 7.46 10.82
C ILE A 56 -11.91 8.23 11.66
N LEU A 57 -12.35 9.19 12.48
CA LEU A 57 -11.45 9.99 13.32
C LEU A 57 -10.71 9.10 14.35
N TYR A 58 -11.42 8.17 14.98
CA TYR A 58 -10.85 7.24 15.95
C TYR A 58 -9.82 6.31 15.30
N TYR A 59 -10.13 5.81 14.10
CA TYR A 59 -9.18 5.01 13.32
C TYR A 59 -7.89 5.78 13.05
N ARG A 60 -7.97 7.05 12.61
CA ARG A 60 -6.79 7.89 12.37
C ARG A 60 -5.93 8.08 13.61
N ILE A 61 -6.55 8.29 14.79
CA ILE A 61 -5.83 8.42 16.06
C ILE A 61 -5.07 7.14 16.39
N VAL A 62 -5.73 5.97 16.26
CA VAL A 62 -5.11 4.67 16.50
C VAL A 62 -4.01 4.39 15.48
N TYR A 63 -4.22 4.72 14.21
CA TYR A 63 -3.25 4.53 13.14
C TYR A 63 -1.96 5.33 13.39
N VAL A 64 -2.08 6.60 13.79
CA VAL A 64 -0.93 7.43 14.17
C VAL A 64 -0.24 6.87 15.42
N GLY A 65 -1.00 6.43 16.44
CA GLY A 65 -0.46 5.78 17.63
C GLY A 65 0.33 4.51 17.31
N ALA A 66 -0.18 3.68 16.38
CA ALA A 66 0.50 2.48 15.92
C ALA A 66 1.82 2.80 15.20
N PHE A 67 1.92 3.94 14.50
CA PHE A 67 3.18 4.42 13.91
C PHE A 67 4.25 4.71 14.95
N PHE A 68 3.88 5.36 16.06
CA PHE A 68 4.82 5.59 17.16
C PHE A 68 5.27 4.28 17.81
N ILE A 69 4.35 3.33 18.01
CA ILE A 69 4.68 2.01 18.55
C ILE A 69 5.62 1.27 17.59
N ALA A 70 5.36 1.31 16.29
CA ALA A 70 6.19 0.67 15.27
C ALA A 70 7.60 1.27 15.20
N ALA A 71 7.80 2.53 15.60
CA ALA A 71 9.13 3.14 15.69
C ALA A 71 9.96 2.63 16.88
N VAL A 72 9.31 2.13 17.94
CA VAL A 72 9.95 1.65 19.17
C VAL A 72 10.09 0.12 19.18
N VAL A 73 9.14 -0.60 18.57
CA VAL A 73 9.14 -2.07 18.49
C VAL A 73 10.23 -2.57 17.54
N ASP A 74 10.82 -3.72 17.85
CA ASP A 74 11.82 -4.35 17.00
C ASP A 74 11.24 -4.62 15.60
N THR A 75 12.00 -4.22 14.58
CA THR A 75 11.68 -4.45 13.18
C THR A 75 11.38 -5.92 12.90
N LYS A 76 12.04 -6.87 13.58
CA LYS A 76 11.78 -8.31 13.39
C LYS A 76 10.32 -8.68 13.68
N ILE A 77 9.77 -8.18 14.78
CA ILE A 77 8.37 -8.46 15.18
C ILE A 77 7.40 -7.92 14.12
N ILE A 78 7.69 -6.73 13.58
CA ILE A 78 6.87 -6.11 12.53
C ILE A 78 6.89 -6.98 11.25
N TRP A 79 8.06 -7.50 10.86
CA TRP A 79 8.16 -8.40 9.72
C TRP A 79 7.46 -9.75 9.95
N ASP A 80 7.60 -10.34 11.13
CA ASP A 80 6.94 -11.61 11.47
C ASP A 80 5.41 -11.48 11.40
N ILE A 81 4.85 -10.38 11.92
CA ILE A 81 3.41 -10.06 11.82
C ILE A 81 2.99 -9.88 10.36
N ALA A 82 3.77 -9.13 9.56
CA ALA A 82 3.47 -8.88 8.15
C ALA A 82 3.45 -10.18 7.32
N THR A 83 4.36 -11.12 7.61
CA THR A 83 4.42 -12.42 6.95
C THR A 83 3.19 -13.29 7.24
N VAL A 84 2.55 -13.13 8.40
CA VAL A 84 1.33 -13.85 8.75
C VAL A 84 0.08 -13.17 8.19
N ILE A 85 -0.07 -11.86 8.39
CA ILE A 85 -1.28 -11.12 8.01
C ILE A 85 -1.40 -10.97 6.48
N GLY A 86 -0.28 -10.76 5.78
CA GLY A 86 -0.27 -10.51 4.33
C GLY A 86 -0.97 -11.61 3.53
N PRO A 87 -0.57 -12.89 3.68
CA PRO A 87 -1.24 -14.01 3.03
C PRO A 87 -2.71 -14.16 3.45
N ILE A 88 -3.02 -14.00 4.75
CA ILE A 88 -4.39 -14.14 5.26
C ILE A 88 -5.33 -13.12 4.61
N ALA A 89 -4.90 -11.88 4.42
CA ALA A 89 -5.69 -10.86 3.73
C ALA A 89 -5.74 -11.07 2.21
N THR A 90 -4.67 -11.60 1.62
CA THR A 90 -4.57 -11.78 0.16
C THR A 90 -5.38 -12.96 -0.35
N ILE A 91 -5.45 -14.08 0.40
CA ILE A 91 -6.21 -15.28 0.03
C ILE A 91 -7.69 -14.99 -0.29
N PRO A 92 -8.49 -14.35 0.60
CA PRO A 92 -9.89 -14.07 0.30
C PRO A 92 -10.05 -13.11 -0.88
N ASN A 93 -9.16 -12.13 -1.03
CA ASN A 93 -9.19 -11.21 -2.16
C ASN A 93 -8.92 -11.94 -3.49
N LEU A 94 -7.95 -12.86 -3.54
CA LEU A 94 -7.67 -13.68 -4.72
C LEU A 94 -8.82 -14.62 -5.06
N ILE A 95 -9.46 -15.24 -4.06
CA ILE A 95 -10.63 -16.08 -4.27
C ILE A 95 -11.78 -15.25 -4.86
N ALA A 96 -12.06 -14.08 -4.29
CA ALA A 96 -13.08 -13.18 -4.78
C ALA A 96 -12.82 -12.76 -6.23
N LEU A 97 -11.58 -12.40 -6.59
CA LEU A 97 -11.21 -12.05 -7.96
C LEU A 97 -11.42 -13.22 -8.94
N ILE A 98 -11.05 -14.45 -8.57
CA ILE A 98 -11.25 -15.62 -9.42
C ILE A 98 -12.75 -15.89 -9.62
N LEU A 99 -13.58 -15.72 -8.60
CA LEU A 99 -15.03 -15.89 -8.70
C LEU A 99 -15.66 -14.78 -9.57
N LEU A 100 -15.24 -13.52 -9.37
CA LEU A 100 -15.74 -12.36 -10.12
C LEU A 100 -15.20 -12.26 -11.54
N ARG A 101 -14.23 -13.07 -11.96
CA ARG A 101 -13.62 -12.99 -13.31
C ARG A 101 -14.65 -13.02 -14.45
N LYS A 102 -15.76 -13.76 -14.25
CA LYS A 102 -16.84 -13.85 -15.24
C LYS A 102 -17.65 -12.56 -15.32
N GLU A 103 -18.00 -11.99 -14.17
CA GLU A 103 -18.71 -10.71 -14.05
C GLU A 103 -17.87 -9.55 -14.64
N ILE A 104 -16.57 -9.52 -14.33
CA ILE A 104 -15.64 -8.51 -14.86
C ILE A 104 -15.56 -8.61 -16.40
N LYS A 105 -15.53 -9.83 -16.95
CA LYS A 105 -15.53 -10.03 -18.41
C LYS A 105 -16.83 -9.52 -19.06
N GLN A 106 -17.98 -9.74 -18.43
CA GLN A 106 -19.26 -9.21 -18.92
C GLN A 106 -19.30 -7.67 -18.87
N ILE A 107 -18.79 -7.07 -17.80
CA ILE A 107 -18.69 -5.61 -17.67
C ILE A 107 -17.74 -5.02 -18.73
N ASP A 108 -16.59 -5.65 -18.98
CA ASP A 108 -15.63 -5.21 -20.00
C ASP A 108 -16.23 -5.29 -21.42
N GLU A 109 -16.98 -6.36 -21.72
CA GLU A 109 -17.71 -6.48 -22.99
C GLU A 109 -18.79 -5.39 -23.13
N GLY A 110 -19.56 -5.13 -22.07
CA GLY A 110 -20.52 -4.03 -22.04
C GLY A 110 -19.89 -2.65 -22.21
N TYR A 111 -18.74 -2.40 -21.58
CA TYR A 111 -18.01 -1.14 -21.70
C TYR A 111 -17.46 -0.90 -23.11
N LYS A 112 -16.99 -1.97 -23.79
CA LYS A 112 -16.56 -1.90 -25.20
C LYS A 112 -17.72 -1.63 -26.16
N VAL A 113 -18.93 -2.10 -25.84
CA VAL A 113 -20.14 -1.81 -26.62
C VAL A 113 -20.56 -0.34 -26.46
N VAL A 114 -20.47 0.21 -25.24
CA VAL A 114 -20.79 1.63 -24.95
C VAL A 114 -19.76 2.61 -25.53
N LYS A 115 -18.53 2.18 -25.80
CA LYS A 115 -17.53 3.01 -26.49
C LYS A 115 -17.61 2.96 -28.03
N LYS A 116 -18.39 2.02 -28.59
CA LYS A 116 -18.66 1.86 -30.04
C LYS A 116 -19.84 2.64 -30.67
N PRO A 117 -20.69 3.44 -29.97
CA PRO A 117 -21.71 4.26 -30.62
C PRO A 117 -21.17 5.57 -31.24
N GLU A 118 -19.93 5.96 -30.95
CA GLU A 118 -19.33 7.23 -31.42
C GLU A 118 -18.50 7.08 -32.71
N GLN A 119 -18.69 5.97 -33.43
CA GLN A 119 -18.07 5.69 -34.74
C GLN A 119 -19.14 5.30 -35.81
N LEU A 120 -20.41 5.62 -35.56
CA LEU A 120 -21.53 5.44 -36.49
C LEU A 120 -22.28 6.76 -36.76
N SER A 121 -21.54 7.88 -36.81
CA SER A 121 -22.00 9.14 -37.40
C SER A 121 -21.03 9.58 -38.49
#